data_AF-A0A6J7QXS4-F1
#
_entry.id   AF-A0A6J7QXS4-F1
#
_cell.length_a   1.000
_cell.length_b   1.000
_cell.length_c   1.000
_cell.angle_alpha   90.00
_cell.angle_beta   90.00
_cell.angle_gamma   90.00
#
_symmetry.space_group_name_H-M   'P 1'
#
loop_
_entity.id
_entity.type
_entity.pdbx_description
1 polymer ?
#
loop_
_entity_poly.entity_id
_entity_poly.type
_entity_poly.pdbx_seq_one_letter_code
_entity_poly.pdbx_strand_id
1 'polypeptide(L)'
;MMAEFQLAFVAGRADDISFSPDLAWEWLWNGSHLVPETQSDVVTWNYPRMDSSWHVAYTTSLHVTDVSINNEYVLSAGNLTKVDLKEIRRKAEEQSQRLHHALAMSE
;
A
#
# COMPACT_ATOMS: atom_id res chain seq x y z
N MET A 1 -0.37 2.11 -0.92
CA MET A 1 -0.64 2.38 -2.35
C MET A 1 -2.12 2.30 -2.75
N MET A 2 -2.91 1.29 -2.37
CA MET A 2 -4.34 1.24 -2.78
C MET A 2 -5.18 2.39 -2.24
N ALA A 3 -4.97 2.77 -0.97
CA ALA A 3 -5.67 3.90 -0.37
C ALA A 3 -5.30 5.22 -1.07
N GLU A 4 -4.05 5.37 -1.49
CA GLU A 4 -3.53 6.53 -2.22
C GLU A 4 -4.14 6.61 -3.62
N PHE A 5 -4.32 5.47 -4.30
CA PHE A 5 -5.09 5.40 -5.53
C PHE A 5 -6.56 5.83 -5.33
N GLN A 6 -7.22 5.31 -4.29
CA GLN A 6 -8.61 5.67 -3.96
C GLN A 6 -8.73 7.17 -3.65
N LEU A 7 -7.78 7.73 -2.90
CA LEU A 7 -7.71 9.15 -2.60
C LEU A 7 -7.48 10.00 -3.86
N ALA A 8 -6.57 9.60 -4.73
CA ALA A 8 -6.32 10.28 -6.00
C ALA A 8 -7.59 10.31 -6.89
N PHE A 9 -8.29 9.17 -6.99
CA PHE A 9 -9.56 9.09 -7.71
C PHE A 9 -10.62 10.02 -7.11
N VAL A 10 -10.84 9.97 -5.80
CA VAL A 10 -11.86 10.80 -5.13
C VAL A 10 -11.52 12.30 -5.27
N ALA A 11 -10.26 12.68 -5.07
CA ALA A 11 -9.83 14.06 -5.20
C ALA A 11 -9.98 14.57 -6.65
N GLY A 12 -9.55 13.78 -7.64
CA GLY A 12 -9.70 14.13 -9.05
C GLY A 12 -11.16 14.25 -9.46
N ARG A 13 -12.01 13.34 -8.99
CA ARG A 13 -13.44 13.35 -9.31
C ARG A 13 -14.24 14.44 -8.61
N ALA A 14 -13.74 14.97 -7.49
CA ALA A 14 -14.30 16.13 -6.81
C ALA A 14 -14.08 17.43 -7.59
N ASP A 15 -12.99 17.51 -8.37
CA ASP A 15 -12.69 18.64 -9.26
C ASP A 15 -13.35 18.48 -10.64
N ASP A 16 -13.23 17.28 -11.24
CA ASP A 16 -13.82 16.94 -12.53
C ASP A 16 -14.57 15.59 -12.45
N ILE A 17 -15.89 15.63 -12.57
CA ILE A 17 -16.74 14.43 -12.55
C ILE A 17 -16.43 13.45 -13.69
N SER A 18 -15.73 13.87 -14.74
CA SER A 18 -15.30 13.00 -15.83
C SER A 18 -14.05 12.17 -15.47
N PHE A 19 -13.34 12.52 -14.39
CA PHE A 19 -12.13 11.82 -13.93
C PHE A 19 -12.41 10.34 -13.66
N SER A 20 -11.69 9.47 -14.39
CA SER A 20 -11.83 8.01 -14.32
C SER A 20 -10.82 7.40 -13.34
N PRO A 21 -11.20 6.37 -12.55
CA PRO A 21 -10.23 5.61 -11.77
C PRO A 21 -9.20 4.91 -12.67
N ASP A 22 -9.48 4.66 -13.96
CA ASP A 22 -8.49 4.08 -14.88
C ASP A 22 -7.22 4.93 -14.97
N LEU A 23 -7.36 6.26 -15.01
CA LEU A 23 -6.22 7.17 -15.09
C LEU A 23 -5.37 7.15 -13.81
N ALA A 24 -6.01 7.15 -12.64
CA ALA A 24 -5.29 7.02 -11.37
C ALA A 24 -4.63 5.64 -11.21
N TRP A 25 -5.24 4.59 -11.78
CA TRP A 25 -4.70 3.23 -11.76
C TRP A 25 -3.43 3.12 -12.60
N GLU A 26 -3.39 3.76 -13.78
CA GLU A 26 -2.20 3.82 -14.63
C GLU A 26 -0.99 4.42 -13.91
N TRP A 27 -1.18 5.39 -13.01
CA TRP A 27 -0.07 5.98 -12.24
C TRP A 27 0.60 4.96 -11.32
N LEU A 28 -0.19 4.06 -10.70
CA LEU A 28 0.36 2.97 -9.90
C LEU A 28 1.19 2.01 -10.75
N TRP A 29 0.66 1.63 -11.92
CA TRP A 29 1.35 0.69 -12.81
C TRP A 29 2.60 1.30 -13.42
N ASN A 30 2.58 2.59 -13.77
CA ASN A 30 3.73 3.29 -14.29
C ASN A 30 4.93 3.29 -13.32
N GLY A 31 4.68 3.22 -12.01
CA GLY A 31 5.73 3.06 -11.01
C GLY A 31 6.56 1.78 -11.17
N SER A 32 6.00 0.71 -11.72
CA SER A 32 6.74 -0.54 -11.98
C SER A 32 7.90 -0.35 -12.96
N HIS A 33 7.81 0.60 -13.89
CA HIS A 33 8.90 0.93 -14.80
C HIS A 33 10.09 1.58 -14.09
N LEU A 34 9.88 2.16 -12.91
CA LEU A 34 10.94 2.76 -12.08
C LEU A 34 11.64 1.72 -11.19
N VAL A 35 10.97 0.60 -10.91
CA VAL A 35 11.48 -0.50 -10.05
C VAL A 35 11.25 -1.84 -10.76
N PRO A 36 11.98 -2.11 -11.85
CA PRO A 36 11.72 -3.23 -12.75
C PRO A 36 11.84 -4.61 -12.10
N GLU A 37 12.52 -4.71 -10.96
CA GLU A 37 12.65 -5.92 -10.14
C GLU A 37 11.29 -6.42 -9.62
N THR A 38 10.29 -5.53 -9.52
CA THR A 38 8.96 -5.88 -9.00
C THR A 38 8.06 -6.58 -10.04
N GLN A 39 8.47 -6.67 -11.31
CA GLN A 39 7.65 -7.26 -12.38
C GLN A 39 7.35 -8.75 -12.19
N SER A 40 8.22 -9.47 -11.47
CA SER A 40 8.02 -10.89 -11.13
C SER A 40 7.28 -11.10 -9.82
N ASP A 41 6.96 -10.04 -9.08
CA ASP A 41 6.34 -10.14 -7.78
C ASP A 41 4.83 -10.32 -7.94
N VAL A 42 4.25 -11.15 -7.07
CA VAL A 42 2.81 -11.45 -7.08
C VAL A 42 2.19 -10.98 -5.77
N VAL A 43 1.19 -10.12 -5.88
CA VAL A 43 0.41 -9.61 -4.75
C VAL A 43 -1.02 -10.15 -4.84
N THR A 44 -1.43 -10.94 -3.86
CA THR A 44 -2.78 -11.48 -3.75
C THR A 44 -3.60 -10.64 -2.78
N TRP A 45 -4.81 -10.28 -3.20
CA TRP A 45 -5.72 -9.46 -2.41
C TRP A 45 -6.92 -10.30 -1.96
N ASN A 46 -7.57 -9.88 -0.87
CA ASN A 46 -8.79 -10.50 -0.35
C ASN A 46 -10.02 -10.32 -1.26
N TYR A 47 -9.86 -9.76 -2.45
CA TYR A 47 -10.93 -9.38 -3.35
C TYR A 47 -10.62 -9.82 -4.78
N PRO A 48 -11.54 -10.53 -5.45
CA PRO A 48 -11.25 -11.17 -6.73
C PRO A 48 -11.21 -10.22 -7.94
N ARG A 49 -11.73 -9.00 -7.81
CA ARG A 49 -11.90 -8.05 -8.94
C ARG A 49 -10.88 -6.91 -8.91
N MET A 50 -9.63 -7.24 -8.60
CA MET A 50 -8.51 -6.28 -8.59
C MET A 50 -8.10 -5.82 -9.99
N ASP A 51 -8.52 -6.54 -11.03
CA ASP A 51 -8.36 -6.20 -12.44
C ASP A 51 -9.24 -5.01 -12.88
N SER A 52 -10.22 -4.63 -12.07
CA SER A 52 -11.12 -3.51 -12.35
C SER A 52 -10.87 -2.33 -11.41
N SER A 53 -10.26 -1.27 -11.94
CA SER A 53 -10.03 0.01 -11.25
C SER A 53 -11.30 0.54 -10.57
N TRP A 54 -12.47 0.41 -11.23
CA TRP A 54 -13.77 0.81 -10.72
C TRP A 54 -14.20 0.02 -9.49
N HIS A 55 -13.99 -1.30 -9.49
CA HIS A 55 -14.28 -2.09 -8.29
C HIS A 55 -13.33 -1.74 -7.15
N VAL A 56 -12.04 -1.57 -7.45
CA VAL A 56 -11.03 -1.20 -6.45
C VAL A 56 -11.32 0.18 -5.84
N ALA A 57 -11.75 1.15 -6.65
CA ALA A 57 -12.06 2.51 -6.20
C ALA A 57 -13.13 2.57 -5.11
N TYR A 58 -14.09 1.66 -5.14
CA TYR A 58 -15.22 1.62 -4.18
C TYR A 58 -15.11 0.51 -3.12
N THR A 59 -14.07 -0.31 -3.15
CA THR A 59 -13.85 -1.38 -2.16
C THR A 59 -12.84 -0.93 -1.12
N THR A 60 -13.29 -0.38 0.00
CA THR A 60 -12.40 0.15 1.06
C THR A 60 -11.87 -0.92 2.02
N SER A 61 -12.43 -2.12 2.00
CA SER A 61 -12.02 -3.26 2.82
C SER A 61 -10.90 -4.11 2.20
N LEU A 62 -10.28 -3.59 1.14
CA LEU A 62 -9.16 -4.23 0.45
C LEU A 62 -7.96 -4.38 1.39
N HIS A 63 -7.42 -5.58 1.45
CA HIS A 63 -6.15 -5.85 2.10
C HIS A 63 -5.44 -7.00 1.37
N VAL A 64 -4.12 -6.96 1.47
CA VAL A 64 -3.25 -7.98 0.90
C VAL A 64 -3.30 -9.23 1.77
N THR A 65 -3.47 -10.40 1.16
CA THR A 65 -3.40 -11.69 1.86
C THR A 65 -2.03 -12.33 1.73
N ASP A 66 -1.42 -12.23 0.54
CA ASP A 66 -0.16 -12.89 0.24
C ASP A 66 0.69 -12.01 -0.68
N VAL A 67 2.01 -12.08 -0.47
CA VAL A 67 3.00 -11.44 -1.35
C VAL A 67 4.13 -12.44 -1.59
N SER A 68 4.39 -12.72 -2.85
CA SER A 68 5.48 -13.57 -3.31
C SER A 68 6.49 -12.75 -4.10
N ILE A 69 7.76 -12.86 -3.73
CA ILE A 69 8.90 -12.20 -4.39
C ILE A 69 9.87 -13.31 -4.78
N ASN A 70 10.23 -13.42 -6.06
CA ASN A 70 11.10 -14.51 -6.56
C ASN A 70 10.63 -15.92 -6.12
N ASN A 71 9.31 -16.15 -6.18
CA ASN A 71 8.64 -17.39 -5.75
C ASN A 71 8.75 -17.70 -4.24
N GLU A 72 9.13 -16.73 -3.41
CA GLU A 72 9.18 -16.86 -1.96
C GLU A 72 8.14 -15.94 -1.30
N TYR A 73 7.27 -16.51 -0.47
CA TYR A 73 6.27 -15.73 0.25
C TYR A 73 6.93 -14.90 1.36
N VAL A 74 6.79 -13.57 1.26
CA VAL A 74 7.17 -12.61 2.31
C VAL A 74 5.98 -12.24 3.22
N LEU A 75 4.78 -12.43 2.71
CA LEU A 75 3.51 -12.38 3.43
C LEU A 75 2.69 -13.60 3.01
N SER A 76 2.13 -14.33 3.97
CA SER A 76 1.21 -15.43 3.70
C SER A 76 0.05 -15.44 4.67
N ALA A 77 -1.18 -15.56 4.15
CA ALA A 77 -2.42 -15.51 4.93
C ALA A 77 -2.45 -14.32 5.93
N GLY A 78 -1.97 -13.15 5.50
CA GLY A 78 -1.89 -11.93 6.31
C GLY A 78 -0.75 -11.89 7.35
N ASN A 79 0.12 -12.90 7.39
CA ASN A 79 1.24 -12.97 8.32
C ASN A 79 2.57 -12.76 7.61
N LEU A 80 3.44 -11.92 8.16
CA LEU A 80 4.80 -11.72 7.66
C LEU A 80 5.64 -12.96 7.96
N THR A 81 6.39 -13.44 6.97
CA THR A 81 7.19 -14.68 7.08
C THR A 81 8.64 -14.42 7.44
N LYS A 82 9.17 -13.24 7.07
CA LYS A 82 10.60 -12.89 7.21
C LYS A 82 10.90 -11.86 8.29
N VAL A 83 9.87 -11.38 8.98
CA VAL A 83 9.96 -10.18 9.82
C VAL A 83 9.26 -10.41 11.16
N ASP A 84 9.94 -10.06 12.26
CA ASP A 84 9.31 -10.00 13.58
C ASP A 84 8.56 -8.67 13.76
N LEU A 85 7.24 -8.74 13.64
CA LEU A 85 6.36 -7.58 13.77
C LEU A 85 6.38 -6.98 15.19
N LYS A 86 6.62 -7.77 16.23
CA LYS A 86 6.67 -7.26 17.62
C LYS A 86 7.92 -6.40 17.81
N GLU A 87 9.05 -6.87 17.29
CA GLU A 87 10.30 -6.13 17.36
C GLU A 87 10.22 -4.80 16.58
N ILE A 88 9.62 -4.80 15.40
CA ILE A 88 9.37 -3.57 14.64
C ILE A 88 8.54 -2.57 15.45
N ARG A 89 7.43 -3.02 16.05
CA ARG A 89 6.56 -2.16 16.86
C ARG A 89 7.28 -1.58 18.07
N ARG A 90 8.08 -2.40 18.77
CA ARG A 90 8.89 -1.96 19.90
C ARG A 90 9.89 -0.88 19.48
N LYS A 91 10.63 -1.08 18.39
CA LYS A 91 11.59 -0.08 17.89
C LYS A 91 10.92 1.21 17.44
N ALA A 92 9.75 1.13 16.81
CA ALA A 92 8.99 2.30 16.40
C ALA A 92 8.52 3.12 17.61
N GLU A 93 8.07 2.46 18.67
CA GLU A 93 7.70 3.11 19.94
C GLU A 93 8.91 3.82 20.57
N GLU A 94 10.08 3.17 20.64
CA GLU A 94 11.30 3.78 21.15
C GLU A 94 11.71 5.03 20.37
N GLN A 95 11.59 5.02 19.03
CA GLN A 95 11.90 6.20 18.21
C GLN A 95 10.89 7.33 18.43
N SER A 96 9.60 7.00 18.58
CA SER A 96 8.55 7.98 18.89
C SER A 96 8.82 8.68 20.23
N GLN A 97 9.17 7.92 21.27
CA GLN A 97 9.52 8.48 22.58
C GLN A 97 10.74 9.41 22.50
N ARG A 98 11.80 9.01 21.77
CA ARG A 98 12.99 9.85 21.56
C ARG A 98 12.66 11.15 20.84
N LEU A 99 11.85 11.08 19.78
CA LEU A 99 11.42 12.27 19.04
C LEU A 99 10.65 13.23 19.93
N HIS A 100 9.65 12.75 20.69
CA HIS A 100 8.87 13.59 21.60
C HIS A 100 9.74 14.24 22.66
N HIS A 101 10.70 13.50 23.23
CA HIS A 101 11.64 14.08 24.20
C HIS A 101 12.52 15.17 23.57
N ALA A 102 13.02 14.96 22.35
CA ALA A 102 13.82 15.97 21.65
C ALA A 102 13.03 17.26 21.37
N LEU A 103 11.77 17.13 20.92
CA LEU A 103 10.90 18.28 20.66
C LEU A 103 10.57 19.05 21.94
N ALA A 104 10.28 18.35 23.04
CA ALA A 104 9.98 18.98 24.34
C ALA A 104 11.17 19.73 24.95
N MET A 105 12.41 19.37 24.59
CA MET A 105 13.62 20.11 25.02
C MET A 105 14.02 21.24 24.07
N SER A 106 13.34 21.38 22.92
CA SER A 106 13.62 22.42 21.93
C SER A 106 12.70 23.64 22.04
N GLU A 107 11.68 23.58 22.90
CA GLU A 107 10.83 24.70 23.35
C GLU A 107 11.40 25.36 24.61
#